data_AF-A0A9E1RMP8-F1
#
_entry.id   AF-A0A9E1RMP8-F1
#
_cell.length_a   1.000
_cell.length_b   1.000
_cell.length_c   1.000
_cell.angle_alpha   90.00
_cell.angle_beta   90.00
_cell.angle_gamma   90.00
#
_symmetry.space_group_name_H-M   'P 1'
#
loop_
_entity.id
_entity.type
_entity.pdbx_description
1 polymer ?
#
loop_
_entity_poly.entity_id
_entity_poly.type
_entity_poly.pdbx_seq_one_letter_code
_entity_poly.pdbx_strand_id
1 'polypeptide(L)'
;MCGIVAIVRRQSARASPSTAQVLALVNTAAGAFNADSVAALDTCRASLQELNSLLLGVPGAIALLESPGLSAEIAAQLDPLMQTLTTAADDAVASGEIIAEDLNAARRAIKDVLWAILRDRLSVPDGIRALGGAGESAAVITALCSVHDALSALDRLEVRGRDSLGLHLFVSGHGQDLDEPALARAISDRGGDPSFVNNAVRRVGD
;
A
#
# COMPACT_ATOMS: atom_id res chain seq x y z
N MET A 1 13.44 -2.65 -21.64
CA MET A 1 11.99 -2.90 -21.47
C MET A 1 11.42 -1.80 -20.57
N CYS A 2 10.43 -1.04 -21.06
CA CYS A 2 9.84 0.05 -20.29
C CYS A 2 8.60 -0.45 -19.54
N GLY A 3 8.64 -0.47 -18.20
CA GLY A 3 7.46 -0.80 -17.40
C GLY A 3 6.54 0.41 -17.30
N ILE A 4 5.24 0.18 -17.50
CA ILE A 4 4.16 1.15 -17.30
C ILE A 4 3.22 0.55 -16.26
N VAL A 5 2.83 1.34 -15.26
CA VAL A 5 1.83 0.98 -14.24
C VAL A 5 0.66 1.94 -14.42
N ALA A 6 -0.56 1.41 -14.46
CA ALA A 6 -1.78 2.19 -14.46
C ALA A 6 -2.61 1.80 -13.24
N ILE A 7 -2.91 2.78 -12.38
CA ILE A 7 -3.80 2.61 -11.24
C ILE A 7 -5.16 3.21 -11.62
N VAL A 8 -6.14 2.34 -11.88
CA VAL A 8 -7.53 2.75 -12.14
C VAL A 8 -8.35 2.40 -10.91
N ARG A 9 -8.75 3.41 -10.16
CA ARG A 9 -9.49 3.22 -8.90
C ARG A 9 -10.98 3.47 -9.10
N ARG A 10 -11.78 2.49 -8.69
CA ARG A 10 -13.21 2.68 -8.42
C ARG A 10 -13.38 3.19 -7.00
N GLN A 11 -14.30 4.14 -6.79
CA GLN A 11 -14.66 4.56 -5.44
C GLN A 11 -15.13 3.36 -4.62
N SER A 12 -14.52 3.16 -3.45
CA SER A 12 -14.86 2.03 -2.57
C SER A 12 -16.22 2.26 -1.93
N ALA A 13 -17.06 1.22 -1.96
CA ALA A 13 -18.31 1.16 -1.17
C ALA A 13 -18.13 0.41 0.16
N ARG A 14 -16.95 -0.19 0.39
CA ARG A 14 -16.64 -0.90 1.63
C ARG A 14 -16.41 0.10 2.76
N ALA A 15 -17.04 -0.14 3.90
CA ALA A 15 -16.83 0.62 5.12
C ALA A 15 -15.38 0.49 5.62
N SER A 16 -14.84 1.55 6.21
CA SER A 16 -13.55 1.51 6.90
C SER A 16 -13.62 0.54 8.07
N PRO A 17 -12.65 -0.38 8.23
CA PRO A 17 -12.63 -1.30 9.35
C PRO A 17 -12.41 -0.56 10.67
N SER A 18 -13.04 -1.03 11.73
CA SER A 18 -12.78 -0.53 13.09
C SER A 18 -11.46 -1.07 13.65
N THR A 19 -10.86 -0.32 14.58
CA THR A 19 -9.68 -0.76 15.35
C THR A 19 -9.90 -2.12 16.01
N ALA A 20 -11.09 -2.37 16.58
CA ALA A 20 -11.41 -3.64 17.22
C ALA A 20 -11.40 -4.82 16.23
N GLN A 21 -11.95 -4.65 15.02
CA GLN A 21 -11.91 -5.69 13.98
C GLN A 21 -10.48 -5.99 13.53
N VAL A 22 -9.67 -4.94 13.36
CA VAL A 22 -8.26 -5.08 12.97
C VAL A 22 -7.47 -5.83 14.04
N LEU A 23 -7.55 -5.38 15.31
CA LEU A 23 -6.81 -6.01 16.40
C LEU A 23 -7.30 -7.43 16.72
N ALA A 24 -8.58 -7.74 16.53
CA ALA A 24 -9.07 -9.10 16.67
C ALA A 24 -8.34 -10.07 15.71
N LEU A 25 -8.19 -9.70 14.43
CA LEU A 25 -7.48 -10.52 13.45
C LEU A 25 -5.98 -10.64 13.76
N VAL A 26 -5.34 -9.55 14.21
CA VAL A 26 -3.94 -9.57 14.64
C VAL A 26 -3.75 -10.53 15.82
N ASN A 27 -4.59 -10.41 16.85
CA ASN A 27 -4.52 -11.25 18.05
C ASN A 27 -4.77 -12.72 17.72
N THR A 28 -5.73 -13.03 16.83
CA THR A 28 -5.98 -14.41 16.37
C THR A 28 -4.78 -14.96 15.60
N ALA A 29 -4.19 -14.17 14.68
CA ALA A 29 -3.01 -14.59 13.93
C ALA A 29 -1.82 -14.86 14.85
N ALA A 30 -1.53 -13.94 15.78
CA ALA A 30 -0.43 -14.06 16.73
C ALA A 30 -0.63 -15.25 17.69
N GLY A 31 -1.85 -15.45 18.20
CA GLY A 31 -2.17 -16.56 19.10
C GLY A 31 -2.12 -17.94 18.43
N ALA A 32 -2.37 -18.02 17.12
CA ALA A 32 -2.27 -19.25 16.34
C ALA A 32 -0.85 -19.57 15.85
N PHE A 33 0.09 -18.63 15.95
CA PHE A 33 1.41 -18.78 15.34
C PHE A 33 2.27 -19.83 16.05
N ASN A 34 2.74 -20.81 15.28
CA ASN A 34 3.81 -21.73 15.68
C ASN A 34 4.65 -22.06 14.44
N ALA A 35 5.92 -21.67 14.44
CA ALA A 35 6.82 -21.82 13.31
C ALA A 35 7.10 -23.28 12.91
N ASP A 36 6.80 -24.25 13.77
CA ASP A 36 7.14 -25.67 13.58
C ASP A 36 5.91 -26.54 13.28
N SER A 37 4.72 -25.94 13.13
CA SER A 37 3.47 -26.67 12.89
C SER A 37 2.73 -26.14 11.68
N VAL A 38 2.62 -26.96 10.63
CA VAL A 38 1.90 -26.62 9.39
C VAL A 38 0.45 -26.19 9.68
N ALA A 39 -0.27 -26.94 10.52
CA ALA A 39 -1.67 -26.63 10.84
C ALA A 39 -1.84 -25.30 11.60
N ALA A 40 -0.90 -24.98 12.49
CA ALA A 40 -0.88 -23.70 13.21
C ALA A 40 -0.56 -22.55 12.24
N LEU A 41 0.41 -22.76 11.34
CA LEU A 41 0.75 -21.80 10.29
C LEU A 41 -0.43 -21.54 9.34
N ASP A 42 -1.18 -22.57 8.94
CA ASP A 42 -2.37 -22.39 8.11
C ASP A 42 -3.46 -21.57 8.80
N THR A 43 -3.69 -21.82 10.10
CA THR A 43 -4.65 -21.04 10.90
C THR A 43 -4.20 -19.59 11.03
N CYS A 44 -2.92 -19.35 11.35
CA CYS A 44 -2.32 -18.03 11.40
C CYS A 44 -2.44 -17.30 10.05
N ARG A 45 -2.11 -17.98 8.96
CA ARG A 45 -2.18 -17.47 7.59
C ARG A 45 -3.59 -17.02 7.22
N ALA A 46 -4.62 -17.79 7.57
CA ALA A 46 -6.00 -17.43 7.27
C ALA A 46 -6.37 -16.06 7.89
N SER A 47 -6.05 -15.86 9.18
CA SER A 47 -6.28 -14.57 9.85
C SER A 47 -5.44 -13.42 9.26
N LEU A 48 -4.18 -13.68 8.89
CA LEU A 48 -3.35 -12.68 8.22
C LEU A 48 -3.89 -12.32 6.82
N GLN A 49 -4.40 -13.28 6.05
CA GLN A 49 -5.00 -13.02 4.74
C GLN A 49 -6.27 -12.18 4.85
N GLU A 50 -7.09 -12.46 5.86
CA GLU A 50 -8.26 -11.65 6.15
C GLU A 50 -7.86 -10.23 6.57
N LEU A 51 -6.86 -10.08 7.44
CA LEU A 51 -6.32 -8.78 7.84
C LEU A 51 -5.76 -7.99 6.65
N ASN A 52 -4.96 -8.62 5.80
CA ASN A 52 -4.42 -7.99 4.59
C ASN A 52 -5.53 -7.49 3.66
N SER A 53 -6.59 -8.29 3.50
CA SER A 53 -7.76 -7.92 2.70
C SER A 53 -8.57 -6.80 3.35
N LEU A 54 -8.71 -6.82 4.68
CA LEU A 54 -9.41 -5.82 5.47
C LEU A 54 -8.71 -4.46 5.40
N LEU A 55 -7.37 -4.45 5.39
CA LEU A 55 -6.56 -3.23 5.27
C LEU A 55 -6.34 -2.78 3.82
N LEU A 56 -6.85 -3.50 2.83
CA LEU A 56 -6.60 -3.19 1.42
C LEU A 56 -7.37 -1.93 0.95
N GLY A 57 -6.65 -1.04 0.27
CA GLY A 57 -7.22 0.13 -0.41
C GLY A 57 -7.65 1.27 0.51
N VAL A 58 -8.45 2.19 -0.02
CA VAL A 58 -8.87 3.42 0.69
C VAL A 58 -9.48 3.16 2.07
N PRO A 59 -10.40 2.19 2.27
CA PRO A 59 -10.99 2.01 3.59
C PRO A 59 -9.97 1.63 4.66
N GLY A 60 -8.98 0.80 4.31
CA GLY A 60 -7.89 0.45 5.21
C GLY A 60 -6.97 1.64 5.48
N ALA A 61 -6.66 2.43 4.45
CA ALA A 61 -5.89 3.67 4.61
C ALA A 61 -6.58 4.67 5.57
N ILE A 62 -7.90 4.86 5.41
CA ILE A 62 -8.70 5.70 6.32
C ILE A 62 -8.62 5.17 7.75
N ALA A 63 -8.87 3.87 7.95
CA ALA A 63 -8.82 3.27 9.29
C ALA A 63 -7.46 3.47 9.99
N LEU A 64 -6.36 3.30 9.25
CA LEU A 64 -5.01 3.51 9.78
C LEU A 64 -4.65 4.99 10.00
N LEU A 65 -5.18 5.90 9.17
CA LEU A 65 -4.99 7.35 9.33
C LEU A 65 -5.75 7.91 10.53
N GLU A 66 -7.00 7.46 10.72
CA GLU A 66 -7.92 7.93 11.75
C GLU A 66 -7.70 7.28 13.13
N SER A 67 -6.88 6.22 13.20
CA SER A 67 -6.58 5.49 14.45
C SER A 67 -5.11 5.66 14.85
N PRO A 68 -4.76 6.70 15.63
CA PRO A 68 -3.40 6.89 16.11
C PRO A 68 -2.85 5.65 16.82
N GLY A 69 -1.62 5.26 16.46
CA GLY A 69 -0.94 4.11 17.06
C GLY A 69 -1.34 2.75 16.51
N LEU A 70 -2.43 2.63 15.72
CA LEU A 70 -2.87 1.33 15.19
C LEU A 70 -1.80 0.66 14.32
N SER A 71 -1.13 1.39 13.44
CA SER A 71 -0.02 0.84 12.63
C SER A 71 1.13 0.31 13.50
N ALA A 72 1.47 1.04 14.57
CA ALA A 72 2.55 0.64 15.48
C ALA A 72 2.16 -0.61 16.28
N GLU A 73 0.91 -0.70 16.72
CA GLU A 73 0.39 -1.87 17.44
C GLU A 73 0.39 -3.12 16.55
N ILE A 74 -0.07 -3.01 15.30
CA ILE A 74 -0.03 -4.12 14.32
C ILE A 74 1.42 -4.57 14.11
N ALA A 75 2.34 -3.62 13.88
CA ALA A 75 3.76 -3.92 13.66
C ALA A 75 4.38 -4.61 14.88
N ALA A 76 4.14 -4.08 16.10
CA ALA A 76 4.67 -4.64 17.34
C ALA A 76 4.28 -6.11 17.55
N GLN A 77 3.08 -6.51 17.12
CA GLN A 77 2.62 -7.88 17.24
C GLN A 77 3.07 -8.78 16.08
N LEU A 78 3.20 -8.26 14.85
CA LEU A 78 3.48 -9.08 13.66
C LEU A 78 4.97 -9.13 13.26
N ASP A 79 5.78 -8.13 13.61
CA ASP A 79 7.22 -8.14 13.36
C ASP A 79 7.94 -9.33 14.03
N PRO A 80 7.62 -9.72 15.28
CA PRO A 80 8.24 -10.88 15.92
C PRO A 80 7.99 -12.19 15.15
N LEU A 81 6.83 -12.35 14.52
CA LEU A 81 6.51 -13.52 13.69
C LEU A 81 7.42 -13.55 12.46
N MET A 82 7.56 -12.41 11.77
CA MET A 82 8.47 -12.29 10.62
C MET A 82 9.92 -12.57 11.01
N GLN A 83 10.37 -12.06 12.16
CA GLN A 83 11.72 -12.29 12.69
C GLN A 83 11.94 -13.77 12.97
N THR A 84 11.01 -14.43 13.66
CA THR A 84 11.08 -15.87 13.96
C THR A 84 11.21 -16.71 12.69
N LEU A 85 10.39 -16.41 11.67
CA LEU A 85 10.44 -17.11 10.38
C LEU A 85 11.72 -16.84 9.58
N THR A 86 12.34 -15.67 9.78
CA THR A 86 13.60 -15.31 9.13
C THR A 86 14.76 -16.03 9.81
N THR A 87 14.86 -15.94 11.14
CA THR A 87 15.86 -16.67 11.93
C THR A 87 15.80 -18.17 11.69
N ALA A 88 14.60 -18.78 11.72
CA ALA A 88 14.44 -20.20 11.46
C ALA A 88 14.88 -20.63 10.05
N ALA A 89 14.77 -19.73 9.06
CA ALA A 89 15.27 -20.00 7.71
C ALA A 89 16.80 -19.88 7.66
N ASP A 90 17.38 -18.85 8.28
CA ASP A 90 18.82 -18.63 8.32
C ASP A 90 19.55 -19.76 9.08
N ASP A 91 18.99 -20.20 10.21
CA ASP A 91 19.53 -21.29 11.02
C ASP A 91 19.54 -22.61 10.26
N ALA A 92 18.47 -22.94 9.53
CA ALA A 92 18.40 -24.14 8.71
C ALA A 92 19.41 -24.13 7.55
N VAL A 93 19.63 -22.96 6.94
CA VAL A 93 20.67 -22.78 5.91
C VAL A 93 22.06 -22.98 6.52
N ALA A 94 22.32 -22.42 7.70
CA ALA A 94 23.62 -22.53 8.36
C ALA A 94 23.93 -23.95 8.85
N SER A 95 22.92 -24.68 9.33
CA SER A 95 23.06 -26.05 9.85
C SER A 95 23.04 -27.12 8.75
N GLY A 96 22.56 -26.78 7.54
CA GLY A 96 22.31 -27.74 6.47
C GLY A 96 21.13 -28.66 6.76
N GLU A 97 20.21 -28.23 7.63
CA GLU A 97 19.01 -28.99 7.97
C GLU A 97 18.09 -29.16 6.76
N ILE A 98 17.64 -30.40 6.53
CA ILE A 98 16.63 -30.70 5.51
C ILE A 98 15.25 -30.48 6.15
N ILE A 99 14.64 -29.34 5.86
CA ILE A 99 13.28 -29.03 6.31
C ILE A 99 12.27 -29.75 5.39
N ALA A 100 11.21 -30.28 5.99
CA ALA A 100 10.07 -30.82 5.24
C ALA A 100 9.47 -29.75 4.30
N GLU A 101 9.18 -30.13 3.06
CA GLU A 101 8.78 -29.18 2.00
C GLU A 101 7.48 -28.45 2.33
N ASP A 102 6.53 -29.12 2.99
CA ASP A 102 5.24 -28.59 3.42
C ASP A 102 5.39 -27.52 4.51
N LEU A 103 6.25 -27.78 5.51
CA LEU A 103 6.58 -26.81 6.55
C LEU A 103 7.26 -25.56 5.96
N ASN A 104 8.22 -25.77 5.07
CA ASN A 104 8.92 -24.68 4.41
C ASN A 104 7.98 -23.85 3.51
N ALA A 105 7.06 -24.50 2.80
CA ALA A 105 6.03 -23.83 2.01
C ALA A 105 5.07 -23.01 2.90
N ALA A 106 4.63 -23.56 4.02
CA ALA A 106 3.77 -22.85 4.98
C ALA A 106 4.48 -21.63 5.59
N ARG A 107 5.74 -21.77 5.99
CA ARG A 107 6.57 -20.65 6.49
C ARG A 107 6.70 -19.53 5.46
N ARG A 108 7.02 -19.87 4.19
CA ARG A 108 7.10 -18.89 3.10
C ARG A 108 5.78 -18.16 2.86
N ALA A 109 4.66 -18.90 2.81
CA ALA A 109 3.36 -18.30 2.57
C ALA A 109 2.96 -17.29 3.66
N ILE A 110 3.34 -17.51 4.92
CA ILE A 110 3.17 -16.51 5.98
C ILE A 110 4.08 -15.30 5.76
N LYS A 111 5.37 -15.51 5.44
CA LYS A 111 6.29 -14.40 5.16
C LYS A 111 5.74 -13.48 4.07
N ASP A 112 5.17 -14.04 3.00
CA ASP A 112 4.59 -13.24 1.92
C ASP A 112 3.43 -12.34 2.40
N VAL A 113 2.51 -12.89 3.21
CA VAL A 113 1.36 -12.13 3.72
C VAL A 113 1.80 -11.11 4.77
N LEU A 114 2.71 -11.47 5.67
CA LEU A 114 3.30 -10.55 6.64
C LEU A 114 4.02 -9.40 5.93
N TRP A 115 4.76 -9.68 4.86
CA TRP A 115 5.40 -8.65 4.05
C TRP A 115 4.38 -7.70 3.44
N ALA A 116 3.31 -8.25 2.84
CA ALA A 116 2.23 -7.43 2.30
C ALA A 116 1.59 -6.52 3.36
N ILE A 117 1.38 -7.01 4.59
CA ILE A 117 0.83 -6.19 5.68
C ILE A 117 1.85 -5.13 6.12
N LEU A 118 3.02 -5.57 6.58
CA LEU A 118 4.03 -4.74 7.24
C LEU A 118 4.68 -3.72 6.30
N ARG A 119 4.88 -4.08 5.02
CA ARG A 119 5.58 -3.25 4.04
C ARG A 119 4.65 -2.57 3.05
N ASP A 120 3.46 -3.10 2.80
CA ASP A 120 2.54 -2.48 1.83
C ASP A 120 1.37 -1.79 2.48
N ARG A 121 0.73 -2.40 3.50
CA ARG A 121 -0.47 -1.80 4.12
C ARG A 121 -0.09 -0.73 5.13
N LEU A 122 0.85 -1.04 6.02
CA LEU A 122 1.24 -0.13 7.09
C LEU A 122 2.03 1.10 6.60
N SER A 123 2.59 1.06 5.39
CA SER A 123 3.28 2.20 4.78
C SER A 123 2.34 3.27 4.21
N VAL A 124 1.10 2.89 3.89
CA VAL A 124 0.15 3.78 3.20
C VAL A 124 -0.10 5.09 3.95
N PRO A 125 -0.36 5.10 5.27
CA PRO A 125 -0.61 6.35 6.00
C PRO A 125 0.55 7.34 5.90
N ASP A 126 1.78 6.87 6.04
CA ASP A 126 2.96 7.72 6.00
C ASP A 126 3.25 8.21 4.58
N GLY A 127 3.03 7.35 3.58
CA GLY A 127 3.10 7.74 2.17
C GLY A 127 2.10 8.83 1.82
N ILE A 128 0.85 8.73 2.29
CA ILE A 128 -0.18 9.77 2.10
C ILE A 128 0.23 11.07 2.79
N ARG A 129 0.69 10.99 4.04
CA ARG A 129 1.17 12.16 4.80
C ARG A 129 2.31 12.87 4.10
N ALA A 130 3.26 12.13 3.53
CA ALA A 130 4.38 12.68 2.78
C ALA A 130 3.96 13.38 1.48
N LEU A 131 2.90 12.90 0.82
CA LEU A 131 2.42 13.46 -0.46
C LEU A 131 1.56 14.72 -0.30
N GLY A 132 0.76 14.82 0.77
CA GLY A 132 -0.24 15.89 0.88
C GLY A 132 -0.81 16.11 2.28
N GLY A 133 -0.13 15.65 3.34
CA GLY A 133 -0.62 15.72 4.71
C GLY A 133 -1.68 14.66 5.04
N ALA A 134 -2.42 14.84 6.15
CA ALA A 134 -3.37 13.85 6.64
C ALA A 134 -4.63 13.65 5.76
N GLY A 135 -4.79 14.46 4.71
CA GLY A 135 -5.96 14.43 3.82
C GLY A 135 -7.24 14.82 4.57
N GLU A 136 -7.73 16.05 4.38
CA GLU A 136 -8.89 16.55 5.14
C GLU A 136 -10.23 15.93 4.70
N SER A 137 -10.26 15.20 3.57
CA SER A 137 -11.48 14.53 3.08
C SER A 137 -11.18 13.16 2.48
N ALA A 138 -12.20 12.29 2.47
CA ALA A 138 -12.12 10.96 1.87
C ALA A 138 -11.76 10.99 0.36
N ALA A 139 -12.16 12.04 -0.36
CA ALA A 139 -11.78 12.22 -1.76
C ALA A 139 -10.28 12.48 -1.92
N VAL A 140 -9.70 13.33 -1.07
CA VAL A 140 -8.26 13.61 -1.04
C VAL A 140 -7.48 12.34 -0.66
N ILE A 141 -7.91 11.62 0.38
CA ILE A 141 -7.29 10.35 0.77
C ILE A 141 -7.34 9.34 -0.39
N THR A 142 -8.45 9.25 -1.12
CA THR A 142 -8.58 8.37 -2.29
C THR A 142 -7.58 8.71 -3.39
N ALA A 143 -7.42 10.01 -3.70
CA ALA A 143 -6.47 10.48 -4.70
C ALA A 143 -5.03 10.19 -4.27
N LEU A 144 -4.67 10.56 -3.03
CA LEU A 144 -3.34 10.33 -2.47
C LEU A 144 -3.00 8.84 -2.34
N CYS A 145 -3.98 7.97 -2.01
CA CYS A 145 -3.79 6.52 -2.07
C CYS A 145 -3.42 6.05 -3.48
N SER A 146 -4.06 6.60 -4.52
CA SER A 146 -3.79 6.19 -5.91
C SER A 146 -2.41 6.63 -6.36
N VAL A 147 -1.98 7.82 -5.94
CA VAL A 147 -0.61 8.32 -6.16
C VAL A 147 0.41 7.45 -5.41
N HIS A 148 0.17 7.18 -4.12
CA HIS A 148 1.03 6.32 -3.32
C HIS A 148 1.19 4.94 -3.96
N ASP A 149 0.10 4.28 -4.33
CA ASP A 149 0.15 2.95 -4.95
C ASP A 149 0.91 2.97 -6.28
N ALA A 150 0.75 4.03 -7.09
CA ALA A 150 1.50 4.20 -8.33
C ALA A 150 3.01 4.34 -8.06
N LEU A 151 3.41 5.18 -7.11
CA LEU A 151 4.81 5.38 -6.74
C LEU A 151 5.42 4.13 -6.12
N SER A 152 4.71 3.45 -5.22
CA SER A 152 5.15 2.19 -4.63
C SER A 152 5.27 1.06 -5.66
N ALA A 153 4.44 1.06 -6.71
CA ALA A 153 4.59 0.13 -7.81
C ALA A 153 5.82 0.47 -8.67
N LEU A 154 6.10 1.76 -8.90
CA LEU A 154 7.28 2.21 -9.63
C LEU A 154 8.58 1.84 -8.89
N ASP A 155 8.62 2.04 -7.57
CA ASP A 155 9.75 1.67 -6.71
C ASP A 155 10.07 0.17 -6.81
N ARG A 156 9.06 -0.70 -6.83
CA ARG A 156 9.27 -2.16 -7.03
C ARG A 156 9.75 -2.53 -8.44
N LEU A 157 9.60 -1.64 -9.43
CA LEU A 157 10.15 -1.81 -10.78
C LEU A 157 11.58 -1.26 -10.90
N GLU A 158 12.10 -0.63 -9.85
CA GLU A 158 13.41 0.01 -9.78
C GLU A 158 14.53 -1.03 -9.64
N VAL A 159 14.74 -1.78 -10.72
CA VAL A 159 15.89 -2.70 -10.91
C VAL A 159 16.68 -2.32 -12.17
N ARG A 160 16.39 -1.15 -12.76
CA ARG A 160 16.69 -0.87 -14.17
C ARG A 160 17.55 0.37 -14.45
N GLY A 161 18.22 0.95 -13.46
CA GLY A 161 19.11 2.11 -13.67
C GLY A 161 18.44 3.21 -14.50
N ARG A 162 17.19 3.54 -14.14
CA ARG A 162 16.39 4.51 -14.89
C ARG A 162 16.61 5.90 -14.32
N ASP A 163 17.08 6.79 -15.18
CA ASP A 163 17.41 8.17 -14.81
C ASP A 163 16.15 9.07 -14.70
N SER A 164 14.96 8.51 -14.97
CA SER A 164 13.70 9.25 -14.89
C SER A 164 12.47 8.35 -14.68
N LEU A 165 11.45 8.93 -14.04
CA LEU A 165 10.08 8.43 -13.96
C LEU A 165 9.09 9.54 -14.34
N GLY A 166 7.90 9.15 -14.79
CA GLY A 166 6.80 10.08 -15.06
C GLY A 166 5.52 9.57 -14.41
N LEU A 167 4.73 10.49 -13.86
CA LEU A 167 3.41 10.22 -13.30
C LEU A 167 2.38 11.10 -14.03
N HIS A 168 1.35 10.48 -14.59
CA HIS A 168 0.22 11.19 -15.18
C HIS A 168 -1.00 10.98 -14.29
N LEU A 169 -1.61 12.07 -13.83
CA LEU A 169 -2.79 12.05 -12.96
C LEU A 169 -3.99 12.59 -13.72
N PHE A 170 -5.06 11.82 -13.72
CA PHE A 170 -6.36 12.24 -14.21
C PHE A 170 -7.28 12.53 -13.03
N VAL A 171 -7.74 13.78 -12.90
CA VAL A 171 -8.63 14.22 -11.83
C VAL A 171 -9.97 14.62 -12.44
N SER A 172 -11.03 13.91 -12.06
CA SER A 172 -12.41 14.21 -12.46
C SER A 172 -13.19 14.86 -11.31
N GLY A 173 -14.19 15.68 -11.64
CA GLY A 173 -15.04 16.31 -10.62
C GLY A 173 -14.28 17.30 -9.73
N HIS A 174 -13.28 17.98 -10.29
CA HIS A 174 -12.37 18.89 -9.57
C HIS A 174 -13.06 20.15 -9.01
N GLY A 175 -14.31 20.43 -9.38
CA GLY A 175 -15.08 21.59 -8.90
C GLY A 175 -14.54 22.96 -9.32
N GLN A 176 -13.38 23.00 -9.99
CA GLN A 176 -12.81 24.21 -10.58
C GLN A 176 -13.64 24.70 -11.76
N ASP A 177 -13.90 26.01 -11.77
CA ASP A 177 -14.45 26.71 -12.93
C ASP A 177 -13.29 27.06 -13.88
N LEU A 178 -13.24 26.38 -15.02
CA LEU A 178 -12.19 26.60 -16.02
C LEU A 178 -12.32 27.94 -16.75
N ASP A 179 -13.45 28.63 -16.61
CA ASP A 179 -13.70 29.97 -17.15
C ASP A 179 -13.29 31.08 -16.16
N GLU A 180 -12.91 30.71 -14.92
CA GLU A 180 -12.38 31.68 -13.97
C GLU A 180 -11.13 32.37 -14.56
N PRO A 181 -11.08 33.72 -14.62
CA PRO A 181 -10.03 34.44 -15.35
C PRO A 181 -8.61 34.09 -14.90
N ALA A 182 -8.40 33.84 -13.60
CA ALA A 182 -7.11 33.49 -13.05
C ALA A 182 -6.65 32.09 -13.50
N LEU A 183 -7.55 31.11 -13.47
CA LEU A 183 -7.26 29.74 -13.86
C LEU A 183 -7.09 29.61 -15.38
N ALA A 184 -7.98 30.23 -16.16
CA ALA A 184 -7.89 30.27 -17.62
C ALA A 184 -6.55 30.87 -18.07
N ARG A 185 -6.12 31.96 -17.44
CA ARG A 185 -4.81 32.56 -17.70
C ARG A 185 -3.67 31.62 -17.32
N ALA A 186 -3.72 30.98 -16.16
CA ALA A 186 -2.68 30.04 -15.73
C ALA A 186 -2.56 28.81 -16.63
N ILE A 187 -3.67 28.33 -17.21
CA ILE A 187 -3.68 27.26 -18.23
C ILE A 187 -3.04 27.76 -19.52
N SER A 188 -3.43 28.95 -20.01
CA SER A 188 -2.87 29.53 -21.24
C SER A 188 -1.36 29.77 -21.11
N ASP A 189 -0.92 30.38 -20.00
CA ASP A 189 0.49 30.72 -19.77
C ASP A 189 1.36 29.45 -19.75
N ARG A 190 0.90 28.37 -19.10
CA ARG A 190 1.62 27.09 -19.04
C ARG A 190 1.49 26.28 -20.33
N GLY A 191 0.40 26.41 -21.07
CA GLY A 191 0.21 25.71 -22.35
C GLY A 191 1.22 26.15 -23.42
N GLY A 192 1.73 27.38 -23.32
CA GLY A 192 2.80 27.90 -24.19
C GLY A 192 4.21 27.75 -23.62
N ASP A 193 4.37 27.24 -22.40
CA ASP A 193 5.66 27.13 -21.72
C ASP A 193 6.41 25.87 -22.21
N PRO A 194 7.64 26.01 -22.75
CA PRO A 194 8.41 24.90 -23.28
C PRO A 194 8.85 23.88 -22.21
N SER A 195 8.78 24.21 -20.92
CA SER A 195 8.99 23.26 -19.83
C SER A 195 7.82 22.25 -19.69
N PHE A 196 6.63 22.59 -20.18
CA PHE A 196 5.44 21.74 -20.23
C PHE A 196 5.28 21.09 -21.61
N VAL A 197 6.18 20.16 -21.93
CA VAL A 197 6.23 19.48 -23.24
C VAL A 197 4.98 18.62 -23.54
N ASN A 198 4.76 18.31 -24.82
CA ASN A 198 3.69 17.41 -25.29
C ASN A 198 2.26 17.84 -24.92
N ASN A 199 2.01 19.15 -24.84
CA ASN A 199 0.71 19.72 -24.45
C ASN A 199 0.24 19.20 -23.07
N ALA A 200 1.17 19.12 -22.11
CA ALA A 200 0.91 18.63 -20.75
C ALA A 200 -0.14 19.47 -20.01
N VAL A 201 -0.30 20.75 -20.37
CA VAL A 201 -1.34 21.63 -19.87
C VAL A 201 -2.13 22.17 -21.05
N ARG A 202 -3.37 21.70 -21.20
CA ARG A 202 -4.32 22.19 -22.20
C ARG A 202 -5.75 21.98 -21.71
N ARG A 203 -6.65 22.89 -22.09
CA ARG A 203 -8.10 22.65 -22.01
C ARG A 203 -8.52 21.83 -23.23
N VAL A 204 -9.26 20.75 -23.02
CA VAL A 204 -9.80 19.90 -24.09
C VAL A 204 -11.29 19.75 -23.86
N GLY A 205 -12.10 20.22 -24.80
CA GLY A 205 -13.55 20.32 -24.63
C GLY A 205 -13.98 21.65 -23.99
N ASP A 206 -15.30 21.82 -23.90
CA ASP A 206 -15.96 22.99 -23.30
C ASP A 206 -16.07 22.83 -21.78
#